data_AF-A0AAV7CSH5-F1
#
_entry.id   AF-A0AAV7CSH5-F1
#
_cell.length_a   1.000
_cell.length_b   1.000
_cell.length_c   1.000
_cell.angle_alpha   90.00
_cell.angle_beta   90.00
_cell.angle_gamma   90.00
#
_symmetry.space_group_name_H-M   'P 1'
#
loop_
_entity.id
_entity.type
_entity.pdbx_description
1 polymer ?
#
loop_
_entity_poly.entity_id
_entity_poly.type
_entity_poly.pdbx_seq_one_letter_code
_entity_poly.pdbx_strand_id
1 'polypeptide(L)'
;MNIYFFLMILGEKIEPDRNPPILYHNSRARSTGNCNCGRKQAPREDPFDIKSANYDFYQMLEEKCCGKLEHINFPVFEPSTPDPAPAKNETPSTYQEEEDDVEGEKLKEKEPQTQGESTSLSLALSLGQSTDSLGTYPADPQAGGDNVDAPGHGTEEKSEKRPSLVDRQASTVEYLPGMMHSNCPKGLLPKFSSWSLVKLGPAKSYNFHTGLDQLGFIPGTNYLMPWDIVIRTKPEDEGDLDTNSWPAPNKAIPGKRSGAIAGRGRRRDDIARAFVGFEYEDSRGRRFMCSGPDKIMKVLGNGPKESAVKALNTDMPLYMLSPSQGRGLKPHYAQLMRLFVVVPDAPLQIIMTPQVQPGAQPCPIFYPEKQEIILPADGLWVLRFPYSYVMERGPCYPPKENQQLISYKVMRGILKAVTL
;
A
#
# COMPACT_ATOMS: atom_id res chain seq x y z
N MET A 1 -36.01 -2.27 0.88
CA MET A 1 -36.61 -1.21 0.05
C MET A 1 -35.97 -1.33 -1.32
N ASN A 2 -36.71 -1.85 -2.29
CA ASN A 2 -36.21 -2.26 -3.61
C ASN A 2 -35.77 -1.03 -4.43
N ILE A 3 -34.57 -1.08 -5.00
CA ILE A 3 -34.06 -0.02 -5.90
C ILE A 3 -33.80 -0.67 -7.25
N TYR A 4 -34.56 -0.24 -8.25
CA TYR A 4 -34.40 -0.61 -9.66
C TYR A 4 -33.14 0.04 -10.23
N PHE A 5 -32.27 -0.77 -10.83
CA PHE A 5 -31.22 -0.29 -11.72
C PHE A 5 -31.79 -0.20 -13.14
N PHE A 6 -31.83 0.99 -13.73
CA PHE A 6 -32.00 1.14 -15.17
C PHE A 6 -30.68 1.64 -15.78
N LEU A 7 -30.10 0.82 -16.65
CA LEU A 7 -29.00 1.20 -17.54
C LEU A 7 -29.53 2.19 -18.57
N MET A 8 -28.92 3.38 -18.69
CA MET A 8 -29.23 4.31 -19.78
C MET A 8 -28.50 3.91 -21.06
N ILE A 9 -29.27 3.72 -22.13
CA ILE A 9 -28.77 3.67 -23.51
C ILE A 9 -28.52 5.12 -23.97
N LEU A 10 -27.33 5.36 -24.52
CA LEU A 10 -26.86 6.68 -24.95
C LEU A 10 -27.64 7.13 -26.21
N GLY A 11 -28.47 8.17 -26.10
CA GLY A 11 -29.06 8.82 -27.28
C GLY A 11 -30.36 9.60 -27.12
N GLU A 12 -31.10 9.49 -26.00
CA GLU A 12 -32.38 10.20 -25.89
C GLU A 12 -32.26 11.61 -25.30
N LYS A 13 -32.92 12.56 -25.98
CA LYS A 13 -33.06 13.96 -25.55
C LYS A 13 -33.74 14.02 -24.18
N ILE A 14 -33.22 14.90 -23.33
CA ILE A 14 -33.69 15.13 -21.96
C ILE A 14 -35.08 15.77 -21.99
N GLU A 15 -36.13 14.95 -21.87
CA GLU A 15 -37.44 15.38 -21.41
C GLU A 15 -37.48 15.28 -19.87
N PRO A 16 -37.73 16.38 -19.14
CA PRO A 16 -37.62 16.42 -17.67
C PRO A 16 -38.62 15.53 -16.92
N ASP A 17 -39.68 15.07 -17.60
CA ASP A 17 -40.69 14.16 -17.03
C ASP A 17 -40.39 12.67 -17.27
N ARG A 18 -39.44 12.33 -18.16
CA ARG A 18 -39.08 10.92 -18.45
C ARG A 18 -37.80 10.48 -17.75
N ASN A 19 -36.87 11.40 -17.49
CA ASN A 19 -35.65 11.14 -16.74
C ASN A 19 -35.57 12.13 -15.55
N PRO A 20 -36.15 11.79 -14.38
CA PRO A 20 -35.97 12.63 -13.20
C PRO A 20 -34.47 12.80 -12.90
N PRO A 21 -34.03 13.99 -12.48
CA PRO A 21 -32.63 14.20 -12.13
C PRO A 21 -32.22 13.18 -11.08
N ILE A 22 -31.16 12.43 -11.36
CA ILE A 22 -30.57 11.49 -10.41
C ILE A 22 -29.97 12.33 -9.27
N LEU A 23 -30.78 12.57 -8.24
CA LEU A 23 -30.33 13.20 -7.01
C LEU A 23 -29.72 12.12 -6.13
N TYR A 24 -28.41 12.24 -5.88
CA TYR A 24 -27.74 11.39 -4.92
C TYR A 24 -28.40 11.55 -3.54
N HIS A 25 -28.79 10.44 -2.93
CA HIS A 25 -29.39 10.44 -1.60
C HIS A 25 -28.40 11.01 -0.58
N ASN A 26 -28.63 12.23 -0.09
CA ASN A 26 -27.78 12.84 0.93
C ASN A 26 -28.32 12.56 2.33
N SER A 27 -27.59 11.76 3.11
CA SER A 27 -27.94 11.41 4.50
C SER A 27 -27.91 12.61 5.45
N ARG A 28 -27.35 13.75 5.03
CA ARG A 28 -27.00 14.94 5.82
C ARG A 28 -26.15 14.62 7.05
N ALA A 29 -25.61 13.41 7.13
CA ALA A 29 -24.72 13.00 8.20
C ALA A 29 -23.42 13.79 8.06
N ARG A 30 -23.00 14.42 9.16
CA ARG A 30 -21.71 15.09 9.25
C ARG A 30 -20.82 14.31 10.19
N SER A 31 -19.68 13.91 9.66
CA SER A 31 -18.57 13.39 10.44
C SER A 31 -17.52 14.49 10.59
N THR A 32 -16.52 14.23 11.42
CA THR A 32 -15.33 15.09 11.52
C THR A 32 -14.15 14.25 11.10
N GLY A 33 -13.32 14.77 10.19
CA GLY A 33 -12.10 14.09 9.73
C GLY A 33 -10.89 15.00 9.73
N ASN A 34 -9.70 14.40 9.62
CA ASN A 34 -8.44 15.13 9.60
C ASN A 34 -7.74 15.03 8.23
N CYS A 35 -6.94 16.05 7.88
CA CYS A 35 -6.18 16.12 6.64
C CYS A 35 -5.14 14.99 6.49
N ASN A 36 -4.50 14.90 5.31
CA ASN A 36 -3.47 13.89 5.01
C ASN A 36 -2.39 13.80 6.11
N CYS A 37 -1.97 14.94 6.66
CA CYS A 37 -0.91 15.01 7.66
C CYS A 37 -1.40 14.94 9.13
N GLY A 38 -2.73 14.95 9.35
CA GLY A 38 -3.36 14.88 10.66
C GLY A 38 -3.42 16.19 11.47
N ARG A 39 -2.73 17.28 11.05
CA ARG A 39 -2.66 18.55 11.80
C ARG A 39 -3.97 19.37 11.79
N LYS A 40 -4.75 19.29 10.72
CA LYS A 40 -5.98 20.07 10.55
C LYS A 40 -7.21 19.18 10.52
N GLN A 41 -8.20 19.56 11.29
CA GLN A 41 -9.49 18.89 11.40
C GLN A 41 -10.57 19.74 10.72
N ALA A 42 -11.51 19.09 10.03
CA ALA A 42 -12.66 19.75 9.43
C ALA A 42 -13.91 18.85 9.42
N PRO A 43 -15.11 19.45 9.33
CA PRO A 43 -16.32 18.71 9.03
C PRO A 43 -16.19 17.99 7.70
N ARG A 44 -16.69 16.75 7.65
CA ARG A 44 -16.70 15.89 6.48
C ARG A 44 -18.11 15.43 6.20
N GLU A 45 -18.57 15.74 5.00
CA GLU A 45 -19.85 15.26 4.48
C GLU A 45 -19.77 13.78 4.12
N ASP A 46 -20.91 13.10 4.15
CA ASP A 46 -21.02 11.70 3.76
C ASP A 46 -20.68 11.55 2.27
N PRO A 47 -19.60 10.83 1.90
CA PRO A 47 -19.16 10.76 0.52
C PRO A 47 -20.09 9.88 -0.33
N PHE A 48 -20.46 10.36 -1.53
CA PHE A 48 -21.29 9.60 -2.48
C PHE A 48 -20.48 8.70 -3.40
N ASP A 49 -19.24 9.06 -3.65
CA ASP A 49 -18.34 8.32 -4.54
C ASP A 49 -16.97 8.11 -3.89
N ILE A 50 -16.15 7.28 -4.52
CA ILE A 50 -14.83 6.93 -4.01
C ILE A 50 -13.85 8.13 -4.04
N LYS A 51 -14.04 9.05 -4.99
CA LYS A 51 -13.18 10.23 -5.15
C LYS A 51 -13.42 11.25 -4.03
N SER A 52 -14.67 11.57 -3.73
CA SER A 52 -15.05 12.37 -2.57
C SER A 52 -14.60 11.73 -1.26
N ALA A 53 -14.71 10.40 -1.15
CA ALA A 53 -14.29 9.67 0.04
C ALA A 53 -12.76 9.75 0.27
N ASN A 54 -11.96 9.46 -0.75
CA ASN A 54 -10.52 9.22 -0.58
C ASN A 54 -9.62 10.35 -1.10
N TYR A 55 -10.15 11.32 -1.84
CA TYR A 55 -9.34 12.35 -2.49
C TYR A 55 -9.85 13.77 -2.22
N ASP A 56 -11.05 14.14 -2.66
CA ASP A 56 -11.48 15.56 -2.69
C ASP A 56 -11.50 16.21 -1.31
N PHE A 57 -12.02 15.50 -0.30
CA PHE A 57 -11.98 15.96 1.08
C PHE A 57 -10.57 16.32 1.54
N TYR A 58 -9.60 15.46 1.23
CA TYR A 58 -8.22 15.64 1.62
C TYR A 58 -7.53 16.74 0.82
N GLN A 59 -7.81 16.84 -0.48
CA GLN A 59 -7.28 17.88 -1.35
C GLN A 59 -7.68 19.29 -0.88
N MET A 60 -8.97 19.50 -0.57
CA MET A 60 -9.46 20.78 -0.04
C MET A 60 -8.82 21.18 1.29
N LEU A 61 -8.48 20.19 2.12
CA LEU A 61 -7.80 20.39 3.40
C LEU A 61 -6.30 20.64 3.23
N GLU A 62 -5.71 20.01 2.23
CA GLU A 62 -4.30 20.09 1.93
C GLU A 62 -3.88 21.49 1.52
N GLU A 63 -4.66 22.14 0.64
CA GLU A 63 -4.49 23.55 0.27
C GLU A 63 -4.37 24.48 1.49
N LYS A 64 -5.06 24.13 2.58
CA LYS A 64 -5.14 24.91 3.82
C LYS A 64 -4.21 24.42 4.92
N CYS A 65 -3.40 23.39 4.69
CA CYS A 65 -2.59 22.74 5.73
C CYS A 65 -1.26 22.16 5.22
N CYS A 66 -1.31 21.03 4.51
CA CYS A 66 -0.12 20.22 4.17
C CYS A 66 0.39 20.39 2.74
N GLY A 67 -0.21 21.26 1.92
CA GLY A 67 0.16 21.41 0.51
C GLY A 67 1.57 21.94 0.26
N LYS A 68 2.22 22.52 1.28
CA LYS A 68 3.62 22.99 1.20
C LYS A 68 4.64 21.99 1.76
N LEU A 69 4.17 20.87 2.30
CA LEU A 69 5.05 19.82 2.84
C LEU A 69 5.64 18.99 1.70
N GLU A 70 6.70 18.24 1.98
CA GLU A 70 7.27 17.29 1.02
C GLU A 70 6.35 16.08 0.90
N HIS A 71 6.09 15.65 -0.34
CA HIS A 71 5.22 14.52 -0.66
C HIS A 71 5.98 13.46 -1.45
N ILE A 72 5.69 12.20 -1.14
CA ILE A 72 6.02 11.08 -2.01
C ILE A 72 4.73 10.72 -2.76
N ASN A 73 4.69 11.07 -4.05
CA ASN A 73 3.51 10.86 -4.87
C ASN A 73 3.40 9.40 -5.30
N PHE A 74 2.16 8.91 -5.33
CA PHE A 74 1.82 7.63 -5.92
C PHE A 74 1.47 7.82 -7.39
N PRO A 75 1.95 6.94 -8.30
CA PRO A 75 1.61 7.03 -9.72
C PRO A 75 0.10 7.02 -9.94
N VAL A 76 -0.40 7.85 -10.85
CA VAL A 76 -1.80 7.85 -11.28
C VAL A 76 -1.84 7.71 -12.80
N PHE A 77 -3.00 7.35 -13.33
CA PHE A 77 -3.19 7.24 -14.77
C PHE A 77 -3.01 8.59 -15.46
N GLU A 78 -2.13 8.63 -16.44
CA GLU A 78 -1.88 9.80 -17.30
C GLU A 78 -2.38 9.49 -18.72
N PRO A 79 -3.49 10.12 -19.16
CA PRO A 79 -4.03 9.87 -20.48
C PRO A 79 -3.09 10.37 -21.57
N SER A 80 -2.75 9.50 -22.53
CA SER A 80 -2.12 9.91 -23.79
C SER A 80 -3.14 10.26 -24.87
N THR A 81 -4.44 10.04 -24.62
CA THR A 81 -5.53 10.33 -25.54
C THR A 81 -6.58 11.23 -24.87
N PRO A 82 -7.35 12.04 -25.63
CA PRO A 82 -8.35 12.94 -25.05
C PRO A 82 -9.50 12.23 -24.33
N ASP A 83 -9.83 10.99 -24.71
CA ASP A 83 -10.95 10.21 -24.15
C ASP A 83 -10.52 8.79 -23.76
N PRO A 84 -9.83 8.64 -22.61
CA PRO A 84 -9.39 7.34 -22.11
C PRO A 84 -10.58 6.51 -21.58
N ALA A 85 -10.66 5.25 -21.97
CA ALA A 85 -11.75 4.37 -21.55
C ALA A 85 -11.48 3.74 -20.17
N PRO A 86 -12.51 3.43 -19.37
CA PRO A 86 -12.34 2.55 -18.21
C PRO A 86 -12.00 1.13 -18.70
N ALA A 87 -11.06 0.47 -18.04
CA ALA A 87 -10.76 -0.93 -18.32
C ALA A 87 -12.01 -1.81 -18.09
N LYS A 88 -12.28 -2.73 -19.03
CA LYS A 88 -13.39 -3.70 -18.96
C LYS A 88 -12.92 -4.98 -18.27
N ASN A 89 -13.76 -5.54 -17.40
CA ASN A 89 -13.47 -6.81 -16.74
C ASN A 89 -13.99 -7.98 -17.57
N GLU A 90 -13.11 -8.67 -18.30
CA GLU A 90 -13.45 -9.96 -18.90
C GLU A 90 -13.34 -11.06 -17.82
N THR A 91 -14.48 -11.53 -17.32
CA THR A 91 -14.55 -12.80 -16.59
C THR A 91 -15.26 -13.82 -17.50
N PRO A 92 -14.67 -15.00 -17.78
CA PRO A 92 -15.36 -16.03 -18.55
C PRO A 92 -16.43 -16.67 -17.66
N SER A 93 -17.68 -16.24 -17.81
CA SER A 93 -18.83 -16.90 -17.20
C SER A 93 -19.30 -18.04 -18.09
N THR A 94 -18.81 -19.26 -17.83
CA THR A 94 -19.47 -20.49 -18.26
C THR A 94 -20.41 -20.93 -17.14
N TYR A 95 -21.66 -20.50 -17.20
CA TYR A 95 -22.77 -21.19 -16.55
C TYR A 95 -23.93 -21.17 -17.54
N GLN A 96 -24.20 -22.35 -18.11
CA GLN A 96 -25.40 -22.64 -18.85
C GLN A 96 -26.51 -22.82 -17.81
N GLU A 97 -27.53 -21.98 -17.87
CA GLU A 97 -28.79 -22.20 -17.15
C GLU A 97 -29.68 -23.03 -18.07
N GLU A 98 -29.89 -24.29 -17.69
CA GLU A 98 -30.98 -25.13 -18.16
C GLU A 98 -32.26 -24.66 -17.44
N GLU A 99 -33.23 -24.12 -18.17
CA GLU A 99 -34.60 -23.95 -17.68
C GLU A 99 -35.56 -24.72 -18.59
N ASP A 100 -36.28 -25.65 -17.97
CA ASP A 100 -37.31 -26.52 -18.53
C ASP A 100 -38.51 -25.73 -19.07
N ASP A 101 -39.01 -26.19 -20.21
CA ASP A 101 -40.21 -25.79 -20.94
C ASP A 101 -41.51 -26.03 -20.17
N VAL A 102 -42.45 -25.06 -20.22
CA VAL A 102 -43.91 -25.34 -20.35
C VAL A 102 -44.54 -24.32 -21.32
N GLU A 103 -45.28 -24.88 -22.27
CA GLU A 103 -45.80 -24.33 -23.52
C GLU A 103 -46.85 -23.20 -23.44
N GLY A 104 -46.89 -22.38 -24.51
CA GLY A 104 -48.02 -21.53 -24.90
C GLY A 104 -47.83 -20.97 -26.32
N GLU A 105 -48.61 -21.47 -27.29
CA GLU A 105 -48.40 -21.38 -28.74
C GLU A 105 -48.57 -19.99 -29.42
N LYS A 106 -47.71 -19.77 -30.43
CA LYS A 106 -47.90 -19.22 -31.81
C LYS A 106 -48.47 -17.79 -32.04
N LEU A 107 -47.72 -16.99 -32.82
CA LEU A 107 -47.90 -16.86 -34.28
C LEU A 107 -46.71 -16.14 -34.96
N LYS A 108 -46.35 -16.64 -36.15
CA LYS A 108 -45.27 -16.20 -37.05
C LYS A 108 -45.64 -14.92 -37.81
N GLU A 109 -44.66 -14.09 -38.14
CA GLU A 109 -44.43 -13.66 -39.53
C GLU A 109 -42.99 -13.15 -39.78
N LYS A 110 -42.58 -13.25 -41.04
CA LYS A 110 -41.20 -13.33 -41.54
C LYS A 110 -40.53 -11.97 -41.82
N GLU A 111 -39.21 -12.04 -41.73
CA GLU A 111 -38.10 -11.22 -42.27
C GLU A 111 -38.31 -10.61 -43.70
N PRO A 112 -37.52 -9.59 -44.10
CA PRO A 112 -36.16 -9.90 -44.59
C PRO A 112 -35.01 -8.94 -44.19
N GLN A 113 -33.84 -9.58 -44.15
CA GLN A 113 -32.45 -9.10 -44.16
C GLN A 113 -32.16 -7.84 -44.98
N THR A 114 -31.26 -7.00 -44.42
CA THR A 114 -30.26 -6.27 -45.22
C THR A 114 -28.92 -6.20 -44.48
N GLN A 115 -27.86 -6.56 -45.21
CA GLN A 115 -26.45 -6.55 -44.82
C GLN A 115 -25.93 -5.12 -44.57
N GLY A 116 -25.04 -4.96 -43.58
CA GLY A 116 -24.27 -3.75 -43.36
C GLY A 116 -23.00 -4.07 -42.57
N GLU A 117 -21.86 -3.90 -43.23
CA GLU A 117 -20.52 -4.36 -42.86
C GLU A 117 -20.00 -3.80 -41.53
N SER A 118 -19.50 -4.71 -40.68
CA SER A 118 -18.67 -4.40 -39.52
C SER A 118 -17.20 -4.25 -39.93
N THR A 119 -16.66 -3.05 -39.92
CA THR A 119 -15.21 -2.79 -40.01
C THR A 119 -14.60 -2.75 -38.60
N SER A 120 -14.44 -3.92 -37.97
CA SER A 120 -13.58 -4.07 -36.79
C SER A 120 -12.18 -4.48 -37.23
N LEU A 121 -11.28 -3.49 -37.34
CA LEU A 121 -9.85 -3.71 -37.58
C LEU A 121 -9.16 -4.15 -36.29
N SER A 122 -9.08 -5.47 -36.07
CA SER A 122 -8.17 -6.07 -35.08
C SER A 122 -6.88 -6.49 -35.78
N LEU A 123 -5.82 -5.69 -35.65
CA LEU A 123 -4.47 -6.04 -36.09
C LEU A 123 -3.87 -7.06 -35.12
N ALA A 124 -3.90 -8.34 -35.50
CA ALA A 124 -3.14 -9.41 -34.88
C ALA A 124 -1.66 -9.29 -35.26
N LEU A 125 -0.79 -8.98 -34.29
CA LEU A 125 0.66 -9.11 -34.46
C LEU A 125 1.07 -10.57 -34.19
N SER A 126 1.57 -11.16 -35.27
CA SER A 126 2.04 -12.53 -35.42
C SER A 126 3.09 -12.92 -34.36
N LEU A 127 2.78 -13.94 -33.56
CA LEU A 127 3.72 -14.64 -32.70
C LEU A 127 4.30 -15.82 -33.49
N GLY A 128 5.51 -15.67 -34.02
CA GLY A 128 6.26 -16.75 -34.64
C GLY A 128 6.61 -17.81 -33.60
N GLN A 129 5.87 -18.91 -33.60
CA GLN A 129 6.20 -20.12 -32.85
C GLN A 129 7.22 -20.92 -33.64
N SER A 130 8.44 -21.00 -33.10
CA SER A 130 9.44 -22.00 -33.42
C SER A 130 8.92 -23.39 -33.04
N THR A 131 8.86 -24.30 -34.00
CA THR A 131 8.77 -25.74 -33.74
C THR A 131 10.09 -26.39 -34.12
N ASP A 132 10.74 -26.94 -33.11
CA ASP A 132 11.91 -27.80 -33.20
C ASP A 132 11.42 -29.25 -33.09
N SER A 133 11.69 -30.10 -34.09
CA SER A 133 11.47 -31.56 -34.03
C SER A 133 12.13 -32.32 -35.20
N LEU A 134 13.29 -32.91 -34.88
CA LEU A 134 13.75 -34.28 -35.21
C LEU A 134 13.97 -34.75 -36.67
N GLY A 135 15.20 -35.25 -36.90
CA GLY A 135 15.60 -36.11 -38.04
C GLY A 135 17.13 -36.29 -38.13
N THR A 136 17.80 -37.05 -37.26
CA THR A 136 18.31 -38.45 -37.41
C THR A 136 19.46 -38.72 -38.42
N TYR A 137 20.58 -39.24 -37.86
CA TYR A 137 21.69 -40.07 -38.41
C TYR A 137 22.92 -39.42 -39.10
N PRO A 138 24.13 -40.07 -39.01
CA PRO A 138 25.43 -39.43 -38.85
C PRO A 138 26.49 -39.92 -39.89
N ALA A 139 27.78 -39.70 -39.58
CA ALA A 139 29.02 -40.15 -40.23
C ALA A 139 29.56 -39.15 -41.29
N ASP A 140 30.85 -38.79 -41.37
CA ASP A 140 32.09 -39.30 -40.77
C ASP A 140 33.22 -38.22 -41.00
N PRO A 141 34.52 -38.43 -40.74
CA PRO A 141 35.41 -37.47 -40.09
C PRO A 141 36.53 -36.93 -41.00
N GLN A 142 37.26 -35.88 -40.58
CA GLN A 142 38.74 -35.82 -40.64
C GLN A 142 39.33 -34.45 -40.32
N ALA A 143 40.43 -34.52 -39.55
CA ALA A 143 41.59 -33.63 -39.45
C ALA A 143 41.34 -32.21 -38.89
N GLY A 144 42.00 -31.76 -37.82
CA GLY A 144 43.34 -32.04 -37.33
C GLY A 144 44.22 -30.80 -37.54
N GLY A 145 44.75 -30.21 -36.45
CA GLY A 145 45.83 -29.22 -36.54
C GLY A 145 45.75 -28.10 -35.49
N ASP A 146 46.64 -28.19 -34.50
CA ASP A 146 46.96 -27.17 -33.51
C ASP A 146 47.57 -25.88 -34.12
N ASN A 147 47.38 -24.75 -33.40
CA ASN A 147 48.43 -23.97 -32.72
C ASN A 147 48.58 -22.45 -33.02
N VAL A 148 48.81 -21.73 -31.91
CA VAL A 148 49.55 -20.46 -31.64
C VAL A 148 48.87 -19.07 -31.68
N ASP A 149 48.88 -18.47 -30.48
CA ASP A 149 48.93 -17.08 -29.99
C ASP A 149 48.97 -15.87 -30.94
N ALA A 150 48.15 -14.85 -30.64
CA ALA A 150 48.55 -13.50 -30.17
C ALA A 150 47.46 -12.41 -30.41
N PRO A 151 47.45 -11.29 -29.64
CA PRO A 151 46.24 -10.57 -29.23
C PRO A 151 45.96 -9.28 -30.02
N GLY A 152 44.69 -8.88 -30.11
CA GLY A 152 44.26 -7.66 -30.80
C GLY A 152 42.98 -7.07 -30.21
N HIS A 153 43.18 -5.95 -29.53
CA HIS A 153 42.23 -5.00 -28.96
C HIS A 153 41.00 -4.70 -29.85
N GLY A 154 39.79 -4.76 -29.28
CA GLY A 154 38.55 -4.36 -29.96
C GLY A 154 37.35 -4.29 -29.03
N THR A 155 37.14 -3.12 -28.43
CA THR A 155 35.82 -2.53 -28.07
C THR A 155 34.70 -3.49 -27.64
N GLU A 156 34.57 -3.73 -26.33
CA GLU A 156 33.34 -4.26 -25.75
C GLU A 156 32.27 -3.16 -25.73
N GLU A 157 31.45 -3.12 -26.78
CA GLU A 157 30.12 -2.52 -26.72
C GLU A 157 29.30 -3.32 -25.70
N LYS A 158 29.01 -2.65 -24.58
CA LYS A 158 28.14 -3.14 -23.52
C LYS A 158 26.76 -3.38 -24.12
N SER A 159 26.48 -4.64 -24.46
CA SER A 159 25.14 -5.10 -24.80
C SER A 159 24.19 -4.72 -23.67
N GLU A 160 23.35 -3.73 -23.95
CA GLU A 160 22.28 -3.30 -23.05
C GLU A 160 21.37 -4.50 -22.80
N LYS A 161 21.39 -4.98 -21.55
CA LYS A 161 20.48 -6.01 -21.08
C LYS A 161 19.07 -5.49 -21.26
N ARG A 162 18.37 -6.08 -22.23
CA ARG A 162 16.92 -6.03 -22.44
C ARG A 162 16.21 -5.99 -21.07
N PRO A 163 15.36 -4.99 -20.77
CA PRO A 163 14.65 -4.93 -19.51
C PRO A 163 13.85 -6.21 -19.29
N SER A 164 13.96 -6.77 -18.08
CA SER A 164 13.19 -7.93 -17.66
C SER A 164 11.69 -7.67 -17.77
N LEU A 165 10.93 -8.76 -18.00
CA LEU A 165 9.48 -8.88 -18.21
C LEU A 165 8.56 -8.34 -17.07
N VAL A 166 9.07 -7.46 -16.20
CA VAL A 166 8.39 -6.89 -15.03
C VAL A 166 7.96 -5.44 -15.25
N ASP A 167 8.57 -4.72 -16.20
CA ASP A 167 8.20 -3.34 -16.53
C ASP A 167 7.23 -3.31 -17.71
N ARG A 168 6.05 -3.92 -17.57
CA ARG A 168 4.94 -3.55 -18.46
C ARG A 168 4.61 -2.08 -18.16
N GLN A 169 4.96 -1.21 -19.10
CA GLN A 169 4.60 0.21 -19.07
C GLN A 169 3.11 0.35 -18.72
N ALA A 170 2.80 1.27 -17.79
CA ALA A 170 1.43 1.51 -17.39
C ALA A 170 0.58 1.90 -18.61
N SER A 171 -0.66 1.43 -18.65
CA SER A 171 -1.60 1.78 -19.70
C SER A 171 -1.84 3.29 -19.69
N THR A 172 -1.81 3.89 -20.87
CA THR A 172 -2.08 5.33 -21.08
C THR A 172 -3.39 5.56 -21.83
N VAL A 173 -4.11 4.47 -22.16
CA VAL A 173 -5.39 4.48 -22.87
C VAL A 173 -6.54 3.97 -22.02
N GLU A 174 -6.24 3.13 -21.02
CA GLU A 174 -7.22 2.59 -20.09
C GLU A 174 -6.82 2.85 -18.64
N TYR A 175 -7.79 3.30 -17.83
CA TYR A 175 -7.59 3.54 -16.40
C TYR A 175 -8.32 2.50 -15.55
N LEU A 176 -7.82 2.29 -14.34
CA LEU A 176 -8.49 1.50 -13.30
C LEU A 176 -9.63 2.35 -12.71
N PRO A 177 -10.91 1.92 -12.80
CA PRO A 177 -12.04 2.71 -12.30
C PRO A 177 -12.07 2.85 -10.77
N GLY A 178 -11.49 1.89 -10.06
CA GLY A 178 -11.46 1.80 -8.60
C GLY A 178 -10.07 2.03 -8.01
N MET A 179 -9.77 1.28 -6.95
CA MET A 179 -8.47 1.35 -6.25
C MET A 179 -7.60 0.15 -6.61
N MET A 180 -6.28 0.32 -6.52
CA MET A 180 -5.34 -0.79 -6.66
C MET A 180 -5.58 -1.88 -5.61
N HIS A 181 -5.73 -3.11 -6.08
CA HIS A 181 -5.86 -4.31 -5.25
C HIS A 181 -5.34 -5.57 -5.96
N SER A 182 -5.19 -6.66 -5.22
CA SER A 182 -4.60 -7.93 -5.69
C SER A 182 -5.26 -8.54 -6.94
N ASN A 183 -6.54 -8.24 -7.17
CA ASN A 183 -7.30 -8.76 -8.31
C ASN A 183 -7.28 -7.84 -9.55
N CYS A 184 -6.62 -6.67 -9.47
CA CYS A 184 -6.58 -5.75 -10.62
C CYS A 184 -5.72 -6.31 -11.75
N PRO A 185 -6.08 -6.04 -13.02
CA PRO A 185 -5.19 -6.29 -14.14
C PRO A 185 -3.85 -5.56 -13.96
N LYS A 186 -2.75 -6.20 -14.38
CA LYS A 186 -1.41 -5.62 -14.27
C LYS A 186 -1.26 -4.45 -15.25
N GLY A 187 -0.61 -3.37 -14.79
CA GLY A 187 -0.29 -2.21 -15.63
C GLY A 187 -1.38 -1.14 -15.72
N LEU A 188 -2.52 -1.30 -15.04
CA LEU A 188 -3.52 -0.24 -14.93
C LEU A 188 -3.28 0.62 -13.69
N LEU A 189 -3.48 1.93 -13.81
CA LEU A 189 -3.41 2.88 -12.71
C LEU A 189 -4.76 3.57 -12.50
N PRO A 190 -5.08 3.99 -11.26
CA PRO A 190 -6.30 4.75 -11.00
C PRO A 190 -6.16 6.22 -11.40
N LYS A 191 -7.28 6.90 -11.60
CA LYS A 191 -7.33 8.34 -11.93
C LYS A 191 -6.85 9.26 -10.82
N PHE A 192 -6.85 8.80 -9.59
CA PHE A 192 -6.40 9.53 -8.42
C PHE A 192 -5.86 8.54 -7.39
N SER A 193 -4.90 8.97 -6.59
CA SER A 193 -4.40 8.16 -5.48
C SER A 193 -5.36 8.23 -4.30
N SER A 194 -5.76 7.07 -3.79
CA SER A 194 -6.49 6.98 -2.51
C SER A 194 -5.58 7.05 -1.28
N TRP A 195 -4.27 7.04 -1.51
CA TRP A 195 -3.21 7.07 -0.51
C TRP A 195 -2.51 8.44 -0.53
N SER A 196 -1.93 8.85 0.59
CA SER A 196 -1.09 10.06 0.64
C SER A 196 0.07 9.83 1.61
N LEU A 197 1.28 10.22 1.21
CA LEU A 197 2.48 10.12 2.03
C LEU A 197 3.19 11.48 2.11
N VAL A 198 3.20 12.05 3.32
CA VAL A 198 3.66 13.43 3.56
C VAL A 198 4.75 13.45 4.63
N LYS A 199 5.79 14.25 4.42
CA LYS A 199 6.80 14.57 5.44
C LYS A 199 6.35 15.76 6.27
N LEU A 200 6.12 15.55 7.55
CA LEU A 200 5.76 16.60 8.51
C LEU A 200 6.92 17.52 8.87
N GLY A 201 8.16 17.04 8.71
CA GLY A 201 9.39 17.72 9.08
C GLY A 201 10.56 16.75 9.30
N PRO A 202 11.70 17.23 9.82
CA PRO A 202 12.84 16.38 10.17
C PRO A 202 12.51 15.45 11.35
N ALA A 203 13.34 14.44 11.61
CA ALA A 203 13.09 13.45 12.68
C ALA A 203 12.95 14.11 14.05
N LYS A 204 13.74 15.15 14.32
CA LYS A 204 13.72 15.96 15.55
C LYS A 204 12.39 16.70 15.81
N SER A 205 11.50 16.79 14.82
CA SER A 205 10.19 17.40 15.00
C SER A 205 9.26 16.57 15.90
N TYR A 206 9.55 15.27 16.07
CA TYR A 206 8.89 14.44 17.06
C TYR A 206 9.64 14.46 18.39
N ASN A 207 8.94 14.76 19.48
CA ASN A 207 9.49 14.69 20.83
C ASN A 207 8.85 13.54 21.61
N PHE A 208 9.69 12.59 22.02
CA PHE A 208 9.27 11.39 22.75
C PHE A 208 8.56 11.66 24.09
N HIS A 209 8.88 12.78 24.75
CA HIS A 209 8.33 13.11 26.07
C HIS A 209 6.99 13.84 25.99
N THR A 210 6.71 14.54 24.88
CA THR A 210 5.46 15.31 24.70
C THR A 210 4.50 14.65 23.71
N GLY A 211 5.00 13.76 22.85
CA GLY A 211 4.24 13.17 21.76
C GLY A 211 4.03 14.15 20.60
N LEU A 212 3.05 13.84 19.75
CA LEU A 212 2.62 14.69 18.64
C LEU A 212 1.76 15.85 19.14
N ASP A 213 2.06 17.06 18.65
CA ASP A 213 1.22 18.23 18.84
C ASP A 213 0.19 18.33 17.71
N GLN A 214 -0.92 17.61 17.85
CA GLN A 214 -2.03 17.60 16.90
C GLN A 214 -3.37 17.50 17.62
N LEU A 215 -4.41 18.08 17.03
CA LEU A 215 -5.75 18.12 17.61
C LEU A 215 -6.47 16.77 17.53
N GLY A 216 -7.42 16.56 18.44
CA GLY A 216 -8.34 15.42 18.44
C GLY A 216 -7.83 14.17 19.17
N PHE A 217 -6.54 14.12 19.55
CA PHE A 217 -6.03 13.00 20.32
C PHE A 217 -6.65 12.92 21.72
N ILE A 218 -7.03 11.70 22.11
CA ILE A 218 -7.43 11.41 23.49
C ILE A 218 -6.21 11.64 24.39
N PRO A 219 -6.36 12.26 25.58
CA PRO A 219 -5.23 12.58 26.44
C PRO A 219 -4.34 11.36 26.73
N GLY A 220 -3.04 11.52 26.53
CA GLY A 220 -2.04 10.47 26.75
C GLY A 220 -1.91 9.43 25.62
N THR A 221 -2.59 9.62 24.48
CA THR A 221 -2.59 8.65 23.36
C THR A 221 -1.91 9.17 22.09
N ASN A 222 -1.28 10.34 22.13
CA ASN A 222 -0.65 11.05 21.00
C ASN A 222 0.84 10.70 20.79
N TYR A 223 1.30 9.58 21.33
CA TYR A 223 2.72 9.20 21.30
C TYR A 223 3.01 8.23 20.15
N LEU A 224 4.29 8.03 19.84
CA LEU A 224 4.79 7.01 18.91
C LEU A 224 5.68 6.03 19.67
N MET A 225 5.57 4.75 19.35
CA MET A 225 6.36 3.69 19.97
C MET A 225 7.82 3.68 19.46
N PRO A 226 8.82 3.54 20.34
CA PRO A 226 10.21 3.38 19.93
C PRO A 226 10.43 2.07 19.16
N TRP A 227 11.16 2.16 18.06
CA TRP A 227 11.65 1.04 17.27
C TRP A 227 13.19 1.09 17.22
N ASP A 228 13.81 0.30 18.09
CA ASP A 228 15.27 0.21 18.16
C ASP A 228 15.77 -0.77 17.08
N ILE A 229 16.56 -0.25 16.15
CA ILE A 229 17.12 -0.95 15.00
C ILE A 229 18.62 -1.10 15.23
N VAL A 230 19.10 -2.34 15.23
CA VAL A 230 20.54 -2.62 15.39
C VAL A 230 21.24 -2.38 14.06
N ILE A 231 22.20 -1.44 14.06
CA ILE A 231 23.09 -1.19 12.93
C ILE A 231 24.29 -2.11 13.10
N ARG A 232 24.41 -3.12 12.23
CA ARG A 232 25.58 -3.98 12.21
C ARG A 232 26.65 -3.29 11.38
N THR A 233 27.48 -2.46 12.01
CA THR A 233 28.76 -2.10 11.44
C THR A 233 29.60 -3.37 11.37
N LYS A 234 30.07 -3.76 10.17
CA LYS A 234 31.10 -4.79 10.09
C LYS A 234 32.29 -4.27 10.92
N PRO A 235 32.85 -5.06 11.85
CA PRO A 235 34.10 -4.65 12.45
C PRO A 235 35.13 -4.59 11.32
N GLU A 236 35.58 -3.39 10.99
CA GLU A 236 36.85 -3.14 10.33
C GLU A 236 37.96 -3.51 11.33
N ASP A 237 38.06 -4.81 11.63
CA ASP A 237 39.20 -5.46 12.30
C ASP A 237 39.72 -6.52 11.31
N GLU A 238 39.93 -6.09 10.06
CA GLU A 238 40.99 -6.63 9.21
C GLU A 238 42.21 -5.70 9.35
N GLY A 239 42.53 -5.36 10.60
CA GLY A 239 43.76 -4.70 10.99
C GLY A 239 44.80 -5.75 11.33
N ASP A 240 45.70 -5.99 10.38
CA ASP A 240 47.10 -6.34 10.63
C ASP A 240 47.34 -7.60 11.50
N LEU A 241 47.20 -8.76 10.85
CA LEU A 241 47.54 -10.06 11.43
C LEU A 241 49.04 -10.36 11.29
N ASP A 242 49.89 -9.38 11.64
CA ASP A 242 51.33 -9.55 11.82
C ASP A 242 51.67 -9.50 13.30
N THR A 243 51.31 -10.52 14.07
CA THR A 243 52.08 -10.87 15.29
C THR A 243 51.90 -12.34 15.66
N ASN A 244 52.85 -13.15 15.21
CA ASN A 244 53.21 -14.44 15.81
C ASN A 244 53.40 -14.30 17.34
N SER A 245 52.36 -14.59 18.12
CA SER A 245 52.52 -14.85 19.56
C SER A 245 51.65 -16.03 20.00
N TRP A 246 52.20 -17.22 19.80
CA TRP A 246 51.74 -18.41 20.51
C TRP A 246 51.87 -18.19 22.02
N PRO A 247 50.85 -18.49 22.85
CA PRO A 247 50.98 -18.36 24.29
C PRO A 247 51.88 -19.48 24.83
N ALA A 248 53.06 -19.12 25.30
CA ALA A 248 53.97 -20.06 25.96
C ALA A 248 53.31 -20.61 27.26
N PRO A 249 53.20 -21.93 27.44
CA PRO A 249 52.32 -22.56 28.41
C PRO A 249 52.95 -22.68 29.80
N ASN A 250 53.67 -21.67 30.29
CA ASN A 250 54.17 -21.65 31.67
C ASN A 250 54.64 -20.26 32.07
N LYS A 251 53.76 -19.50 32.75
CA LYS A 251 54.13 -18.59 33.85
C LYS A 251 52.88 -18.18 34.62
N ALA A 252 52.79 -18.67 35.85
CA ALA A 252 51.75 -18.32 36.80
C ALA A 252 52.09 -16.99 37.53
N ILE A 253 51.10 -16.06 37.52
CA ILE A 253 50.53 -15.19 38.59
C ILE A 253 51.51 -14.38 39.49
N PRO A 254 51.24 -13.08 39.82
CA PRO A 254 50.41 -12.79 41.00
C PRO A 254 49.53 -11.52 40.92
N GLY A 255 48.26 -11.70 41.30
CA GLY A 255 47.37 -10.76 42.01
C GLY A 255 47.41 -9.25 41.72
N LYS A 256 46.34 -8.75 41.08
CA LYS A 256 45.81 -7.42 41.41
C LYS A 256 44.30 -7.33 41.21
N ARG A 257 43.65 -6.81 42.25
CA ARG A 257 42.23 -6.50 42.37
C ARG A 257 41.76 -5.61 41.21
N SER A 258 40.68 -6.02 40.54
CA SER A 258 39.46 -5.22 40.34
C SER A 258 38.55 -6.02 39.40
N GLY A 259 37.49 -6.60 39.94
CA GLY A 259 36.40 -7.16 39.13
C GLY A 259 35.60 -6.01 38.54
N ALA A 260 36.13 -5.37 37.49
CA ALA A 260 35.42 -4.38 36.70
C ALA A 260 35.04 -5.00 35.35
N ILE A 261 33.75 -5.36 35.26
CA ILE A 261 32.91 -5.23 34.06
C ILE A 261 33.40 -6.02 32.83
N ALA A 262 33.08 -7.32 32.81
CA ALA A 262 32.84 -8.04 31.57
C ALA A 262 31.50 -7.55 30.98
N GLY A 263 31.57 -6.44 30.26
CA GLY A 263 30.42 -5.77 29.68
C GLY A 263 30.88 -4.56 28.90
N ARG A 264 31.69 -4.78 27.86
CA ARG A 264 31.87 -3.77 26.80
C ARG A 264 30.47 -3.45 26.29
N GLY A 265 29.92 -2.34 26.76
CA GLY A 265 28.62 -1.84 26.35
C GLY A 265 28.60 -1.76 24.82
N ARG A 266 27.51 -2.27 24.21
CA ARG A 266 27.18 -1.93 22.83
C ARG A 266 27.34 -0.42 22.69
N ARG A 267 28.13 0.03 21.72
CA ARG A 267 28.28 1.48 21.52
C ARG A 267 26.88 2.02 21.19
N ARG A 268 26.55 3.21 21.68
CA ARG A 268 25.26 3.85 21.38
C ARG A 268 25.05 4.01 19.87
N ASP A 269 26.15 4.00 19.11
CA ASP A 269 26.22 4.07 17.65
C ASP A 269 25.74 2.78 16.95
N ASP A 270 25.62 1.66 17.67
CA ASP A 270 25.17 0.37 17.11
C ASP A 270 23.63 0.25 17.05
N ILE A 271 22.89 1.25 17.57
CA ILE A 271 21.43 1.24 17.62
C ILE A 271 20.89 2.59 17.15
N ALA A 272 20.17 2.57 16.03
CA ALA A 272 19.34 3.71 15.63
C ALA A 272 17.91 3.53 16.12
N ARG A 273 17.33 4.61 16.64
CA ARG A 273 15.96 4.61 17.18
C ARG A 273 15.02 5.33 16.22
N ALA A 274 14.16 4.57 15.58
CA ALA A 274 12.99 5.06 14.85
C ALA A 274 11.77 5.14 15.80
N PHE A 275 10.68 5.75 15.34
CA PHE A 275 9.39 5.73 16.06
C PHE A 275 8.23 5.42 15.12
N VAL A 276 7.24 4.68 15.62
CA VAL A 276 6.08 4.25 14.82
C VAL A 276 4.78 4.45 15.59
N GLY A 277 3.73 4.93 14.92
CA GLY A 277 2.40 5.06 15.51
C GLY A 277 1.29 4.70 14.54
N PHE A 278 0.39 3.81 15.00
CA PHE A 278 -0.82 3.42 14.30
C PHE A 278 -1.99 4.24 14.82
N GLU A 279 -2.43 5.23 14.05
CA GLU A 279 -3.47 6.16 14.44
C GLU A 279 -4.86 5.70 13.99
N TYR A 280 -5.77 5.63 14.96
CA TYR A 280 -7.18 5.41 14.74
C TYR A 280 -7.97 6.71 14.90
N GLU A 281 -8.94 6.93 14.02
CA GLU A 281 -9.85 8.08 14.04
C GLU A 281 -11.31 7.60 14.02
N ASP A 282 -12.15 8.15 14.89
CA ASP A 282 -13.60 7.90 14.87
C ASP A 282 -14.38 8.97 14.08
N SER A 283 -15.65 8.72 13.81
CA SER A 283 -16.50 9.65 13.06
C SER A 283 -16.72 11.01 13.73
N ARG A 284 -16.33 11.16 15.00
CA ARG A 284 -16.38 12.43 15.76
C ARG A 284 -15.05 13.18 15.69
N GLY A 285 -14.05 12.63 15.00
CA GLY A 285 -12.71 13.20 14.88
C GLY A 285 -11.84 13.00 16.12
N ARG A 286 -12.20 12.06 17.02
CA ARG A 286 -11.32 11.69 18.13
C ARG A 286 -10.30 10.68 17.65
N ARG A 287 -9.08 10.80 18.15
CA ARG A 287 -7.91 10.08 17.66
C ARG A 287 -7.19 9.41 18.80
N PHE A 288 -6.57 8.27 18.53
CA PHE A 288 -5.70 7.60 19.49
C PHE A 288 -4.73 6.67 18.77
N MET A 289 -3.54 6.52 19.35
CA MET A 289 -2.55 5.57 18.86
C MET A 289 -2.73 4.20 19.53
N CYS A 290 -2.41 3.13 18.79
CA CYS A 290 -2.43 1.78 19.33
C CYS A 290 -1.05 1.14 19.27
N SER A 291 -0.75 0.36 20.30
CA SER A 291 0.52 -0.36 20.44
C SER A 291 0.43 -1.84 20.10
N GLY A 292 -0.75 -2.29 19.70
CA GLY A 292 -1.02 -3.63 19.22
C GLY A 292 -2.50 -3.77 18.85
N PRO A 293 -2.92 -4.96 18.39
CA PRO A 293 -4.25 -5.16 17.81
C PRO A 293 -5.40 -4.87 18.77
N ASP A 294 -5.26 -5.17 20.07
CA ASP A 294 -6.31 -4.93 21.06
C ASP A 294 -5.89 -3.90 22.13
N LYS A 295 -4.86 -3.09 21.83
CA LYS A 295 -4.20 -2.27 22.83
C LYS A 295 -4.08 -0.81 22.39
N ILE A 296 -4.95 0.01 22.94
CA ILE A 296 -4.85 1.47 22.86
C ILE A 296 -3.66 1.91 23.72
N MET A 297 -2.77 2.70 23.14
CA MET A 297 -1.63 3.23 23.84
C MET A 297 -2.07 4.31 24.81
N LYS A 298 -1.63 4.19 26.06
CA LYS A 298 -1.81 5.21 27.11
C LYS A 298 -0.48 5.47 27.79
N VAL A 299 0.03 6.68 27.64
CA VAL A 299 1.28 7.11 28.25
C VAL A 299 0.97 7.91 29.51
N LEU A 300 1.49 7.43 30.64
CA LEU A 300 1.48 8.11 31.93
C LEU A 300 2.94 8.43 32.29
N GLY A 301 3.30 9.72 32.29
CA GLY A 301 4.66 10.17 32.61
C GLY A 301 5.59 10.31 31.39
N ASN A 302 6.84 9.89 31.55
CA ASN A 302 7.97 10.26 30.68
C ASN A 302 8.07 9.46 29.35
N GLY A 303 6.99 9.44 28.56
CA GLY A 303 6.96 8.83 27.23
C GLY A 303 6.57 7.33 27.18
N PRO A 304 6.37 6.78 25.97
CA PRO A 304 5.87 5.41 25.78
C PRO A 304 6.93 4.35 26.10
N LYS A 305 6.54 3.36 26.90
CA LYS A 305 7.40 2.23 27.31
C LYS A 305 7.36 1.05 26.35
N GLU A 306 6.42 1.05 25.41
CA GLU A 306 6.12 -0.10 24.56
C GLU A 306 6.90 -0.02 23.25
N SER A 307 7.61 -1.10 22.90
CA SER A 307 8.34 -1.17 21.64
C SER A 307 7.40 -1.39 20.45
N ALA A 308 7.69 -0.76 19.33
CA ALA A 308 6.96 -0.94 18.07
C ALA A 308 7.11 -2.35 17.48
N VAL A 309 8.15 -3.10 17.88
CA VAL A 309 8.48 -4.43 17.31
C VAL A 309 7.28 -5.38 17.38
N LYS A 310 6.51 -5.36 18.47
CA LYS A 310 5.33 -6.21 18.58
C LYS A 310 4.27 -5.82 17.55
N ALA A 311 3.90 -4.54 17.48
CA ALA A 311 2.89 -4.03 16.56
C ALA A 311 3.27 -4.26 15.10
N LEU A 312 4.54 -4.10 14.74
CA LEU A 312 5.04 -4.32 13.38
C LEU A 312 5.00 -5.79 12.93
N ASN A 313 5.09 -6.73 13.86
CA ASN A 313 5.07 -8.17 13.59
C ASN A 313 3.68 -8.82 13.72
N THR A 314 2.65 -8.03 14.04
CA THR A 314 1.26 -8.48 14.16
C THR A 314 0.37 -7.76 13.17
N ASP A 315 -0.68 -8.42 12.70
CA ASP A 315 -1.70 -7.76 11.89
C ASP A 315 -2.44 -6.73 12.78
N MET A 316 -2.50 -5.47 12.36
CA MET A 316 -3.20 -4.41 13.08
C MET A 316 -4.63 -4.31 12.55
N PRO A 317 -5.68 -4.26 13.39
CA PRO A 317 -7.04 -4.23 12.90
C PRO A 317 -7.33 -2.90 12.18
N LEU A 318 -8.07 -2.95 11.08
CA LEU A 318 -8.51 -1.76 10.36
C LEU A 318 -9.55 -0.97 11.17
N TYR A 319 -10.33 -1.64 12.02
CA TYR A 319 -11.33 -1.04 12.89
C TYR A 319 -11.12 -1.44 14.34
N MET A 320 -11.31 -0.50 15.26
CA MET A 320 -11.21 -0.71 16.70
C MET A 320 -12.33 0.00 17.43
N LEU A 321 -12.73 -0.51 18.59
CA LEU A 321 -13.69 0.20 19.43
C LEU A 321 -13.07 1.48 19.98
N SER A 322 -13.72 2.62 19.68
CA SER A 322 -13.33 3.91 20.22
C SER A 322 -13.54 3.90 21.73
N PRO A 323 -12.56 4.32 22.55
CA PRO A 323 -12.56 4.19 24.02
C PRO A 323 -13.55 5.15 24.73
N SER A 324 -14.55 5.67 24.03
CA SER A 324 -15.59 6.57 24.57
C SER A 324 -16.37 6.00 25.75
N GLN A 325 -16.37 6.77 26.84
CA GLN A 325 -17.43 6.83 27.85
C GLN A 325 -18.58 7.75 27.37
N GLY A 326 -19.26 7.39 26.29
CA GLY A 326 -20.48 8.10 25.88
C GLY A 326 -21.68 7.60 26.70
N ARG A 327 -22.67 8.47 27.00
CA ARG A 327 -23.96 8.07 27.61
C ARG A 327 -24.87 7.29 26.64
N GLY A 328 -24.30 6.55 25.70
CA GLY A 328 -25.01 5.86 24.63
C GLY A 328 -24.70 4.37 24.63
N LEU A 329 -25.69 3.56 24.29
CA LEU A 329 -25.59 2.09 24.24
C LEU A 329 -24.83 1.58 23.01
N LYS A 330 -24.60 2.41 21.99
CA LYS A 330 -24.04 1.98 20.70
C LYS A 330 -22.51 2.09 20.66
N PRO A 331 -21.77 0.99 20.40
CA PRO A 331 -20.32 1.06 20.21
C PRO A 331 -19.97 1.89 18.98
N HIS A 332 -18.96 2.75 19.11
CA HIS A 332 -18.41 3.52 17.99
C HIS A 332 -17.09 2.91 17.56
N TYR A 333 -16.95 2.60 16.27
CA TYR A 333 -15.67 2.18 15.71
C TYR A 333 -14.84 3.41 15.31
N ALA A 334 -13.55 3.30 15.58
CA ALA A 334 -12.50 4.11 14.99
C ALA A 334 -11.80 3.28 13.91
N GLN A 335 -11.44 3.92 12.80
CA GLN A 335 -10.72 3.29 11.70
C GLN A 335 -9.24 3.66 11.77
N LEU A 336 -8.35 2.74 11.42
CA LEU A 336 -6.94 3.06 11.22
C LEU A 336 -6.81 3.99 10.01
N MET A 337 -6.47 5.25 10.26
CA MET A 337 -6.44 6.28 9.22
C MET A 337 -5.03 6.71 8.85
N ARG A 338 -4.06 6.63 9.78
CA ARG A 338 -2.69 7.09 9.52
C ARG A 338 -1.62 6.20 10.18
N LEU A 339 -0.48 6.06 9.51
CA LEU A 339 0.75 5.49 10.04
C LEU A 339 1.82 6.57 10.11
N PHE A 340 2.30 6.86 11.31
CA PHE A 340 3.40 7.79 11.56
C PHE A 340 4.70 7.03 11.66
N VAL A 341 5.75 7.52 11.00
CA VAL A 341 7.09 6.93 11.02
C VAL A 341 8.13 8.02 11.17
N VAL A 342 8.93 7.96 12.23
CA VAL A 342 10.12 8.79 12.40
C VAL A 342 11.32 7.96 11.93
N VAL A 343 11.93 8.39 10.82
CA VAL A 343 13.16 7.82 10.28
C VAL A 343 14.33 8.61 10.85
N PRO A 344 15.25 7.98 11.60
CA PRO A 344 16.41 8.65 12.17
C PRO A 344 17.40 9.07 11.08
N ASP A 345 18.30 9.99 11.43
CA ASP A 345 19.50 10.26 10.65
C ASP A 345 20.57 9.22 11.01
N ALA A 346 20.59 8.11 10.26
CA ALA A 346 21.44 6.95 10.51
C ALA A 346 21.67 6.16 9.21
N PRO A 347 22.74 5.34 9.11
CA PRO A 347 23.04 4.51 7.94
C PRO A 347 22.09 3.29 7.87
N LEU A 348 20.81 3.56 7.67
CA LEU A 348 19.77 2.56 7.47
C LEU A 348 18.73 3.09 6.50
N GLN A 349 18.02 2.15 5.89
CA GLN A 349 16.90 2.39 5.00
C GLN A 349 15.64 1.81 5.64
N ILE A 350 14.59 2.62 5.75
CA ILE A 350 13.25 2.14 6.16
C ILE A 350 12.40 2.00 4.91
N ILE A 351 11.90 0.79 4.68
CA ILE A 351 11.04 0.43 3.55
C ILE A 351 9.63 0.20 4.08
N MET A 352 8.65 0.85 3.47
CA MET A 352 7.23 0.75 3.79
C MET A 352 6.49 -0.06 2.70
N THR A 353 5.70 -1.04 3.11
CA THR A 353 4.91 -1.93 2.23
C THR A 353 3.46 -2.06 2.75
N PRO A 354 2.63 -1.02 2.56
CA PRO A 354 1.29 -1.01 3.15
C PRO A 354 0.35 -1.95 2.38
N GLN A 355 -0.29 -2.85 3.12
CA GLN A 355 -1.26 -3.82 2.61
C GLN A 355 -2.46 -3.89 3.55
N VAL A 356 -3.66 -3.78 2.99
CA VAL A 356 -4.90 -3.73 3.76
C VAL A 356 -5.89 -4.76 3.23
N GLN A 357 -6.45 -5.56 4.12
CA GLN A 357 -7.56 -6.47 3.86
C GLN A 357 -8.81 -5.92 4.59
N PRO A 358 -9.77 -5.31 3.88
CA PRO A 358 -10.94 -4.66 4.48
C PRO A 358 -12.15 -5.62 4.64
N GLY A 359 -11.94 -6.92 4.76
CA GLY A 359 -13.04 -7.88 4.86
C GLY A 359 -12.63 -9.35 4.83
N ALA A 360 -13.58 -10.24 5.07
CA ALA A 360 -13.36 -11.68 5.02
C ALA A 360 -13.06 -12.15 3.58
N GLN A 361 -12.28 -13.22 3.45
CA GLN A 361 -12.03 -13.86 2.15
C GLN A 361 -13.38 -14.22 1.50
N PRO A 362 -13.58 -13.97 0.19
CA PRO A 362 -12.59 -13.68 -0.86
C PRO A 362 -12.21 -12.18 -1.06
N CYS A 363 -12.26 -11.34 -0.03
CA CYS A 363 -11.86 -9.93 -0.11
C CYS A 363 -10.39 -9.75 -0.55
N PRO A 364 -10.11 -8.90 -1.58
CA PRO A 364 -8.75 -8.68 -2.08
C PRO A 364 -7.91 -7.85 -1.10
N ILE A 365 -6.60 -7.84 -1.34
CA ILE A 365 -5.64 -7.01 -0.60
C ILE A 365 -5.42 -5.71 -1.37
N PHE A 366 -5.67 -4.59 -0.71
CA PHE A 366 -5.43 -3.24 -1.23
C PHE A 366 -4.03 -2.76 -0.88
N TYR A 367 -3.40 -2.08 -1.82
CA TYR A 367 -2.06 -1.51 -1.68
C TYR A 367 -1.96 -0.25 -2.56
N PRO A 368 -1.03 0.67 -2.26
CA PRO A 368 -0.77 1.81 -3.13
C PRO A 368 -0.13 1.36 -4.45
N GLU A 369 -0.23 2.23 -5.44
CA GLU A 369 0.28 2.07 -6.79
C GLU A 369 1.79 1.78 -6.80
N LYS A 370 2.52 2.31 -5.80
CA LYS A 370 3.90 1.95 -5.48
C LYS A 370 3.96 1.05 -4.24
N GLN A 371 4.17 -0.26 -4.43
CA GLN A 371 4.11 -1.25 -3.34
C GLN A 371 5.27 -1.14 -2.33
N GLU A 372 6.49 -0.84 -2.79
CA GLU A 372 7.65 -0.64 -1.91
C GLU A 372 8.07 0.82 -1.91
N ILE A 373 8.02 1.44 -0.72
CA ILE A 373 8.28 2.87 -0.56
C ILE A 373 9.48 3.02 0.38
N ILE A 374 10.60 3.47 -0.17
CA ILE A 374 11.77 3.83 0.62
C ILE A 374 11.51 5.20 1.25
N LEU A 375 11.56 5.28 2.58
CA LEU A 375 11.44 6.54 3.31
C LEU A 375 12.81 7.22 3.40
N PRO A 376 12.95 8.47 2.95
CA PRO A 376 14.15 9.26 3.15
C PRO A 376 14.51 9.41 4.64
N ALA A 377 15.82 9.40 4.93
CA ALA A 377 16.38 9.63 6.25
C ALA A 377 16.03 11.02 6.81
N ASP A 378 16.20 11.19 8.12
CA ASP A 378 15.84 12.41 8.87
C ASP A 378 14.45 12.95 8.53
N GLY A 379 13.41 12.15 8.81
CA GLY A 379 12.04 12.51 8.45
C GLY A 379 10.99 11.98 9.40
N LEU A 380 10.05 12.83 9.78
CA LEU A 380 8.76 12.42 10.34
C LEU A 380 7.75 12.31 9.19
N TRP A 381 7.44 11.08 8.79
CA TRP A 381 6.54 10.74 7.69
C TRP A 381 5.17 10.29 8.19
N VAL A 382 4.14 10.59 7.43
CA VAL A 382 2.77 10.14 7.68
C VAL A 382 2.18 9.56 6.41
N LEU A 383 1.89 8.26 6.42
CA LEU A 383 1.04 7.61 5.43
C LEU A 383 -0.42 7.74 5.88
N ARG A 384 -1.28 8.27 5.02
CA ARG A 384 -2.74 8.24 5.20
C ARG A 384 -3.32 7.07 4.42
N PHE A 385 -4.06 6.21 5.12
CA PHE A 385 -4.81 5.10 4.54
C PHE A 385 -6.12 5.58 3.89
N PRO A 386 -6.64 4.86 2.89
CA PRO A 386 -7.96 5.11 2.33
C PRO A 386 -9.05 5.15 3.41
N TYR A 387 -10.01 6.06 3.27
CA TYR A 387 -11.19 6.12 4.12
C TYR A 387 -12.18 5.01 3.74
N SER A 388 -12.44 4.85 2.45
CA SER A 388 -13.29 3.80 1.89
C SER A 388 -12.47 2.89 0.99
N TYR A 389 -12.80 1.60 0.97
CA TYR A 389 -12.18 0.61 0.10
C TYR A 389 -13.23 0.12 -0.88
N VAL A 390 -12.96 0.18 -2.18
CA VAL A 390 -13.92 -0.20 -3.22
C VAL A 390 -13.30 -1.21 -4.17
N MET A 391 -14.01 -2.32 -4.37
CA MET A 391 -13.69 -3.32 -5.38
C MET A 391 -14.80 -3.35 -6.44
N GLU A 392 -14.63 -4.19 -7.45
CA GLU A 392 -15.55 -4.33 -8.58
C GLU A 392 -17.00 -4.64 -8.17
N ARG A 393 -17.18 -5.42 -7.11
CA ARG A 393 -18.50 -5.75 -6.55
C ARG A 393 -19.11 -4.63 -5.70
N GLY A 394 -18.41 -3.50 -5.54
CA GLY A 394 -18.83 -2.35 -4.75
C GLY A 394 -17.94 -2.08 -3.52
N PRO A 395 -18.39 -1.16 -2.65
CA PRO A 395 -17.63 -0.76 -1.46
C PRO A 395 -17.55 -1.87 -0.40
N CYS A 396 -16.40 -1.97 0.25
CA CYS A 396 -16.21 -2.75 1.46
C CYS A 396 -16.76 -1.94 2.64
N TYR A 397 -17.89 -2.39 3.17
CA TYR A 397 -18.53 -1.70 4.29
C TYR A 397 -17.79 -1.94 5.62
N PRO A 398 -17.77 -0.94 6.51
CA PRO A 398 -17.30 -1.13 7.88
C PRO A 398 -18.05 -2.27 8.58
N PRO A 399 -17.41 -2.96 9.54
CA PRO A 399 -18.01 -4.07 10.25
C PRO A 399 -19.29 -3.65 10.98
N LYS A 400 -20.30 -4.51 10.92
CA LYS A 400 -21.49 -4.41 11.77
C LYS A 400 -21.15 -4.86 13.20
N GLU A 401 -21.94 -4.46 14.19
CA GLU A 401 -21.67 -4.69 15.63
C GLU A 401 -21.40 -6.14 16.04
N ASN A 402 -21.83 -7.12 15.23
CA ASN A 402 -21.70 -8.56 15.51
C ASN A 402 -20.61 -9.25 14.67
N GLN A 403 -19.85 -8.52 13.83
CA GLN A 403 -18.85 -9.12 12.95
C GLN A 403 -17.47 -9.18 13.60
N GLN A 404 -16.77 -10.30 13.41
CA GLN A 404 -15.40 -10.46 13.87
C GLN A 404 -14.47 -9.51 13.10
N LEU A 405 -13.67 -8.73 13.83
CA LEU A 405 -12.76 -7.73 13.25
C LEU A 405 -11.48 -8.35 12.67
N ILE A 406 -11.24 -9.65 12.89
CA ILE A 406 -10.00 -10.33 12.47
C ILE A 406 -9.78 -10.31 10.95
N SER A 407 -10.85 -10.17 10.18
CA SER A 407 -10.80 -10.07 8.73
C SER A 407 -10.56 -8.65 8.20
N TYR A 408 -10.61 -7.64 9.08
CA TYR A 408 -10.41 -6.25 8.76
C TYR A 408 -9.08 -5.81 9.32
N LYS A 409 -8.03 -5.78 8.50
CA LYS A 409 -6.67 -5.63 9.00
C LYS A 409 -5.72 -4.95 8.03
N VAL A 410 -4.74 -4.27 8.60
CA VAL A 410 -3.48 -3.92 7.97
C VAL A 410 -2.50 -5.04 8.28
N MET A 411 -1.92 -5.60 7.22
CA MET A 411 -1.05 -6.78 7.33
C MET A 411 0.22 -6.44 8.09
N ARG A 412 0.71 -7.39 8.89
CA ARG A 412 2.02 -7.29 9.54
C ARG A 412 3.13 -7.07 8.53
N GLY A 413 4.27 -6.54 8.99
CA GLY A 413 5.44 -6.32 8.15
C GLY A 413 5.38 -5.05 7.30
N ILE A 414 4.45 -4.14 7.58
CA ILE A 414 4.30 -2.86 6.87
C ILE A 414 5.59 -2.01 6.84
N LEU A 415 6.49 -2.17 7.82
CA LEU A 415 7.80 -1.52 7.84
C LEU A 415 8.91 -2.56 8.00
N LYS A 416 9.97 -2.39 7.21
CA LYS A 416 11.22 -3.14 7.28
C LYS A 416 12.39 -2.18 7.33
N ALA A 417 13.37 -2.44 8.20
CA ALA A 417 14.62 -1.70 8.24
C ALA A 417 15.74 -2.55 7.62
N VAL A 418 16.57 -1.93 6.78
CA VAL A 418 17.76 -2.52 6.16
C VAL A 418 18.94 -1.64 6.52
N THR A 419 19.98 -2.21 7.14
CA THR A 419 21.21 -1.47 7.45
C THR A 419 22.03 -1.31 6.18
N LEU A 420 22.60 -0.13 5.97
CA LEU A 420 23.41 0.20 4.80
C LEU A 420 24.89 -0.18 4.99
#